data_AF-A0A2N5ZDI6-F1
#
_entry.id   AF-A0A2N5ZDI6-F1
#
_cell.length_a   1.000
_cell.length_b   1.000
_cell.length_c   1.000
_cell.angle_alpha   90.00
_cell.angle_beta   90.00
_cell.angle_gamma   90.00
#
_symmetry.space_group_name_H-M   'P 1'
#
loop_
_entity.id
_entity.type
_entity.pdbx_description
1 polymer ?
#
loop_
_entity_poly.entity_id
_entity_poly.type
_entity_poly.pdbx_seq_one_letter_code
_entity_poly.pdbx_strand_id
1 'polypeptide(L)'
;MFGAPWIDPDIVFDQIIMMGFDGFSMETCSFTPRVGIYSSTECHGIRFRINDLSMFDPIELFLNITEILYSSFGEIEFLMDEDGIYLIDSFFSDERIRITIERYIPATNAYYKAMSTMESFIPARQEVLLYS
;
A
#
# COMPACT_ATOMS: atom_id res chain seq x y z
N MET A 1 -10.17 -3.06 -2.40
CA MET A 1 -10.34 -2.00 -3.42
C MET A 1 -9.97 -0.67 -2.81
N PHE A 2 -9.52 0.28 -3.61
CA PHE A 2 -9.31 1.66 -3.21
C PHE A 2 -9.76 2.58 -4.35
N GLY A 3 -9.99 3.84 -4.04
CA GLY A 3 -10.38 4.83 -5.03
C GLY A 3 -10.61 6.19 -4.40
N ALA A 4 -10.57 7.21 -5.25
CA ALA A 4 -10.82 8.60 -4.88
C ALA A 4 -11.38 9.35 -6.09
N PRO A 5 -11.99 10.54 -5.89
CA PRO A 5 -12.55 11.33 -6.99
C PRO A 5 -11.50 11.84 -8.00
N TRP A 6 -10.25 11.94 -7.56
CA TRP A 6 -9.13 12.47 -8.35
C TRP A 6 -8.26 11.38 -8.98
N ILE A 7 -8.53 10.10 -8.72
CA ILE A 7 -7.76 8.99 -9.30
C ILE A 7 -8.21 8.75 -10.73
N ASP A 8 -7.26 8.70 -11.64
CA ASP A 8 -7.42 8.05 -12.94
C ASP A 8 -7.07 6.55 -12.78
N PRO A 9 -8.05 5.64 -12.86
CA PRO A 9 -7.81 4.22 -12.62
C PRO A 9 -6.97 3.58 -13.74
N ASP A 10 -6.97 4.12 -14.96
CA ASP A 10 -6.22 3.52 -16.07
C ASP A 10 -4.71 3.74 -15.87
N ILE A 11 -4.30 4.93 -15.41
CA ILE A 11 -2.91 5.23 -15.06
C ILE A 11 -2.38 4.24 -14.01
N VAL A 12 -3.16 4.00 -12.96
CA VAL A 12 -2.78 3.10 -11.87
C VAL A 12 -2.72 1.65 -12.35
N PHE A 13 -3.73 1.23 -13.12
CA PHE A 13 -3.82 -0.12 -13.66
C PHE A 13 -2.62 -0.46 -14.55
N ASP A 14 -2.30 0.43 -15.49
CA ASP A 14 -1.18 0.26 -16.42
C ASP A 14 0.16 0.17 -15.69
N GLN A 15 0.39 1.05 -14.70
CA GLN A 15 1.64 1.02 -13.93
C GLN A 15 1.80 -0.27 -13.13
N ILE A 16 0.74 -0.77 -12.48
CA ILE A 16 0.82 -2.03 -11.72
C ILE A 16 0.99 -3.24 -12.65
N ILE A 17 0.34 -3.25 -13.82
CA ILE A 17 0.56 -4.31 -14.81
C ILE A 17 2.01 -4.33 -15.30
N MET A 18 2.61 -3.17 -15.55
CA MET A 18 4.00 -3.07 -16.00
C MET A 18 5.00 -3.61 -14.96
N MET A 19 4.64 -3.62 -13.68
CA MET A 19 5.46 -4.19 -12.60
C MET A 19 5.45 -5.73 -12.58
N GLY A 20 4.47 -6.38 -13.23
CA GLY A 20 4.45 -7.83 -13.41
C GLY A 20 4.15 -8.63 -12.14
N PHE A 21 3.30 -8.10 -11.24
CA PHE A 21 2.90 -8.84 -10.05
C PHE A 21 2.04 -10.06 -10.35
N ASP A 22 2.24 -11.11 -9.55
CA ASP A 22 1.47 -12.36 -9.59
C ASP A 22 0.55 -12.50 -8.36
N GLY A 23 -0.30 -13.53 -8.36
CA GLY A 23 -1.15 -13.87 -7.21
C GLY A 23 -2.45 -13.06 -7.10
N PHE A 24 -2.69 -12.07 -7.95
CA PHE A 24 -3.96 -11.33 -8.01
C PHE A 24 -4.37 -10.93 -9.43
N SER A 25 -5.61 -10.46 -9.54
CA SER A 25 -6.16 -9.80 -10.73
C SER A 25 -6.76 -8.45 -10.34
N MET A 26 -6.81 -7.54 -11.30
CA MET A 26 -7.34 -6.19 -11.12
C MET A 26 -8.44 -5.90 -12.10
N GLU A 27 -9.36 -5.03 -11.69
CA GLU A 27 -10.32 -4.37 -12.56
C GLU A 27 -10.44 -2.90 -12.15
N THR A 28 -10.59 -2.01 -13.13
CA THR A 28 -10.98 -0.62 -12.88
C THR A 28 -12.43 -0.59 -12.42
N CYS A 29 -12.77 0.35 -11.53
CA CYS A 29 -14.12 0.46 -11.00
C CYS A 29 -14.51 1.91 -10.68
N SER A 30 -15.81 2.20 -10.75
CA SER A 30 -16.43 3.41 -10.20
C SER A 30 -17.36 3.01 -9.04
N PHE A 31 -17.37 3.82 -7.98
CA PHE A 31 -18.26 3.65 -6.85
C PHE A 31 -18.50 4.97 -6.11
N THR A 32 -19.65 5.09 -5.46
CA THR A 32 -19.97 6.22 -4.56
C THR A 32 -20.00 5.71 -3.12
N PRO A 33 -19.02 6.05 -2.27
CA PRO A 33 -18.98 5.56 -0.90
C PRO A 33 -20.07 6.24 -0.05
N ARG A 34 -20.60 5.49 0.93
CA ARG A 34 -21.64 5.99 1.86
C ARG A 34 -21.06 6.71 3.08
N VAL A 35 -19.78 6.49 3.37
CA VAL A 35 -19.07 6.97 4.57
C VAL A 35 -17.64 7.34 4.21
N GLY A 36 -16.98 8.10 5.10
CA GLY A 36 -15.58 8.52 4.93
C GLY A 36 -15.43 9.87 4.22
N ILE A 37 -14.18 10.22 3.92
CA ILE A 37 -13.79 11.56 3.42
C ILE A 37 -14.40 11.92 2.07
N TYR A 38 -14.78 10.93 1.25
CA TYR A 38 -15.39 11.12 -0.06
C TYR A 38 -16.86 10.69 -0.10
N SER A 39 -17.53 10.67 1.05
CA SER A 39 -18.94 10.27 1.13
C SER A 39 -19.80 11.03 0.11
N SER A 40 -20.69 10.30 -0.57
CA SER A 40 -21.60 10.83 -1.60
C SER A 40 -20.92 11.44 -2.83
N THR A 41 -19.61 11.22 -3.02
CA THR A 41 -18.84 11.67 -4.18
C THR A 41 -18.47 10.47 -5.05
N GLU A 42 -18.67 10.55 -6.36
CA GLU A 42 -18.21 9.49 -7.27
C GLU A 42 -16.69 9.36 -7.21
N CYS A 43 -16.22 8.13 -7.01
CA CYS A 43 -14.81 7.79 -6.93
C CYS A 43 -14.48 6.76 -7.99
N HIS A 44 -13.29 6.88 -8.56
CA HIS A 44 -12.71 5.89 -9.46
C HIS A 44 -11.52 5.21 -8.79
N GLY A 45 -11.23 3.97 -9.16
CA GLY A 45 -10.06 3.27 -8.64
C GLY A 45 -10.00 1.82 -9.04
N ILE A 46 -9.27 1.03 -8.26
CA ILE A 46 -8.94 -0.36 -8.58
C ILE A 46 -9.57 -1.31 -7.57
N ARG A 47 -10.19 -2.36 -8.10
CA ARG A 47 -10.57 -3.55 -7.32
C ARG A 47 -9.58 -4.67 -7.58
N PHE A 48 -9.03 -5.20 -6.50
CA PHE A 48 -8.21 -6.41 -6.51
C PHE A 48 -9.05 -7.64 -6.19
N ARG A 49 -8.75 -8.73 -6.88
CA ARG A 49 -9.17 -10.08 -6.53
C ARG A 49 -7.92 -10.93 -6.37
N ILE A 50 -7.69 -11.42 -5.16
CA ILE A 50 -6.58 -12.32 -4.85
C ILE A 50 -6.91 -13.68 -5.44
N ASN A 51 -6.00 -14.20 -6.26
CA ASN A 51 -6.13 -15.47 -6.96
C ASN A 51 -5.30 -16.56 -6.27
N ASP A 52 -4.12 -16.20 -5.75
CA ASP A 52 -3.23 -17.10 -5.02
C ASP A 52 -2.56 -16.34 -3.86
N LEU A 53 -2.86 -16.75 -2.64
CA LEU A 53 -2.33 -16.13 -1.43
C LEU A 53 -0.83 -16.40 -1.23
N SER A 54 -0.30 -17.50 -1.77
CA SER A 54 1.11 -17.88 -1.60
C SER A 54 2.07 -17.02 -2.44
N MET A 55 1.55 -16.41 -3.51
CA MET A 55 2.30 -15.53 -4.41
C MET A 55 2.01 -14.05 -4.18
N PHE A 56 1.04 -13.73 -3.33
CA PHE A 56 0.58 -12.36 -3.11
C PHE A 56 1.25 -11.71 -1.91
N ASP A 57 2.06 -10.66 -2.15
CA ASP A 57 2.56 -9.79 -1.10
C ASP A 57 1.70 -8.51 -0.99
N PRO A 58 0.84 -8.40 0.04
CA PRO A 58 -0.02 -7.22 0.21
C PRO A 58 0.75 -5.95 0.59
N ILE A 59 1.89 -6.07 1.26
CA ILE A 59 2.66 -4.91 1.71
C ILE A 59 3.44 -4.32 0.54
N GLU A 60 4.08 -5.17 -0.25
CA GLU A 60 4.73 -4.73 -1.49
C GLU A 60 3.73 -4.04 -2.42
N LEU A 61 2.55 -4.62 -2.63
CA LEU A 61 1.52 -3.98 -3.46
C LEU A 61 1.09 -2.63 -2.89
N PHE A 62 0.88 -2.52 -1.58
CA PHE A 62 0.50 -1.27 -0.92
C PHE A 62 1.55 -0.17 -1.12
N LEU A 63 2.83 -0.50 -0.95
CA LEU A 63 3.93 0.45 -1.13
C LEU A 63 4.00 0.95 -2.58
N ASN A 64 3.94 0.03 -3.55
CA ASN A 64 3.95 0.39 -4.96
C ASN A 64 2.74 1.25 -5.34
N ILE A 65 1.53 0.92 -4.87
CA ILE A 65 0.34 1.77 -5.08
C ILE A 65 0.57 3.17 -4.51
N THR A 66 1.09 3.26 -3.30
CA THR A 66 1.32 4.56 -2.64
C THR A 66 2.32 5.41 -3.43
N GLU A 67 3.40 4.79 -3.95
CA GLU A 67 4.38 5.45 -4.81
C GLU A 67 3.76 5.93 -6.13
N ILE A 68 2.94 5.10 -6.79
CA ILE A 68 2.23 5.45 -8.02
C ILE A 68 1.31 6.65 -7.76
N LEU A 69 0.54 6.60 -6.67
CA LEU A 69 -0.39 7.67 -6.33
C LEU A 69 0.35 8.98 -6.07
N TYR A 70 1.39 8.94 -5.23
CA TYR A 70 2.19 10.10 -4.87
C TYR A 70 2.87 10.75 -6.09
N SER A 71 3.42 9.93 -6.99
CA SER A 71 4.11 10.41 -8.19
C SER A 71 3.20 10.86 -9.32
N SER A 72 2.01 10.27 -9.46
CA SER A 72 1.12 10.52 -10.60
C SER A 72 0.12 11.65 -10.36
N PHE A 73 -0.28 11.90 -9.11
CA PHE A 73 -1.40 12.80 -8.81
C PHE A 73 -1.04 14.07 -8.02
N GLY A 74 0.22 14.28 -7.62
CA GLY A 74 0.85 15.58 -7.27
C GLY A 74 0.31 16.37 -6.07
N GLU A 75 -0.97 16.25 -5.72
CA GLU A 75 -1.68 16.95 -4.64
C GLU A 75 -2.04 15.99 -3.49
N ILE A 76 -1.16 15.03 -3.19
CA ILE A 76 -1.36 14.07 -2.10
C ILE A 76 -0.40 14.36 -0.97
N GLU A 77 -0.93 14.48 0.23
CA GLU A 77 -0.17 14.64 1.47
C GLU A 77 -0.42 13.44 2.40
N PHE A 78 0.62 13.06 3.15
CA PHE A 78 0.47 12.06 4.20
C PHE A 78 -0.27 12.66 5.39
N LEU A 79 -1.30 11.95 5.87
CA LEU A 79 -2.10 12.39 7.01
C LEU A 79 -1.28 12.34 8.31
N MET A 80 -1.50 13.33 9.17
CA MET A 80 -0.99 13.39 10.54
C MET A 80 -2.12 13.19 11.56
N ASP A 81 -1.79 12.66 12.73
CA ASP A 81 -2.68 12.66 13.90
C ASP A 81 -2.66 14.00 14.66
N GLU A 82 -3.40 14.06 15.78
CA GLU A 82 -3.50 15.25 16.63
C GLU A 82 -2.16 15.64 17.29
N ASP A 83 -1.25 14.68 17.45
CA ASP A 83 0.08 14.87 18.04
C ASP A 83 1.13 15.27 16.98
N GLY A 84 0.73 15.38 15.70
CA GLY A 84 1.61 15.75 14.59
C GLY A 84 2.47 14.59 14.08
N ILE A 85 2.10 13.34 14.39
CA ILE A 85 2.77 12.13 13.89
C ILE A 85 2.09 11.71 12.59
N TYR A 86 2.88 11.42 11.55
CA TYR A 86 2.35 10.86 10.31
C TYR A 86 1.78 9.47 10.56
N LEU A 87 0.53 9.25 10.14
CA LEU A 87 -0.17 7.98 10.36
C LEU A 87 0.56 6.79 9.75
N ILE A 88 1.19 6.99 8.58
CA ILE A 88 1.99 5.95 7.92
C ILE A 88 3.22 5.56 8.76
N ASP A 89 3.87 6.52 9.42
CA ASP A 89 5.04 6.26 10.25
C ASP A 89 4.63 5.40 11.47
N SER A 90 3.44 5.64 12.02
CA SER A 90 2.84 4.81 13.08
C SER A 90 2.50 3.39 12.60
N PHE A 91 1.94 3.23 11.40
CA PHE A 91 1.59 1.89 10.87
C PHE A 91 2.81 1.00 10.65
N PHE A 92 3.91 1.57 10.13
CA PHE A 92 5.15 0.83 9.90
C PHE A 92 6.08 0.85 11.11
N SER A 93 5.81 1.69 12.12
CA SER A 93 6.74 2.01 13.21
C SER A 93 8.12 2.43 12.68
N ASP A 94 8.14 3.05 11.49
CA ASP A 94 9.34 3.38 10.73
C ASP A 94 9.07 4.52 9.74
N GLU A 95 9.62 5.70 10.04
CA GLU A 95 9.51 6.90 9.20
C GLU A 95 10.21 6.75 7.83
N ARG A 96 11.12 5.78 7.68
CA ARG A 96 11.92 5.62 6.46
C ARG A 96 11.03 5.31 5.25
N ILE A 97 9.91 4.62 5.45
CA ILE A 97 8.96 4.30 4.39
C ILE A 97 8.43 5.58 3.74
N ARG A 98 7.85 6.48 4.54
CA ARG A 98 7.34 7.77 4.05
C ARG A 98 8.45 8.59 3.41
N ILE A 99 9.60 8.72 4.09
CA ILE A 99 10.73 9.51 3.59
C ILE A 99 11.23 8.98 2.24
N THR A 100 11.23 7.66 2.01
CA THR A 100 11.60 7.11 0.69
C THR A 100 10.59 7.48 -0.39
N ILE A 101 9.29 7.40 -0.11
CA ILE A 101 8.23 7.77 -1.06
C ILE A 101 8.33 9.26 -1.42
N GLU A 102 8.46 10.14 -0.43
CA GLU A 102 8.62 11.59 -0.63
C GLU A 102 9.88 11.94 -1.46
N ARG A 103 10.91 11.09 -1.39
CA ARG A 103 12.16 11.24 -2.15
C ARG A 103 12.16 10.52 -3.49
N TYR A 104 11.05 9.92 -3.91
CA TYR A 104 10.94 9.11 -5.13
C TYR A 104 11.96 7.96 -5.18
N ILE A 105 12.22 7.37 -4.02
CA ILE A 105 13.04 6.16 -3.86
C ILE A 105 12.07 5.01 -3.57
N PRO A 106 12.20 3.84 -4.24
CA PRO A 106 11.32 2.71 -3.99
C PRO A 106 11.30 2.33 -2.50
N ALA A 107 10.14 2.41 -1.86
CA ALA A 107 9.93 2.15 -0.45
C ALA A 107 10.06 0.66 -0.12
N THR A 108 9.85 -0.21 -1.12
CA THR A 108 10.15 -1.64 -1.05
C THR A 108 11.59 -1.91 -0.60
N ASN A 109 12.57 -1.07 -0.99
CA ASN A 109 13.95 -1.20 -0.52
C ASN A 109 14.08 -1.02 1.00
N ALA A 110 13.38 -0.04 1.57
CA ALA A 110 13.36 0.19 3.00
C ALA A 110 12.62 -0.95 3.73
N TYR A 111 11.49 -1.37 3.18
CA TYR A 111 10.68 -2.48 3.71
C TYR A 111 11.45 -3.79 3.77
N TYR A 112 12.03 -4.24 2.65
CA TYR A 112 12.76 -5.52 2.62
C TYR A 112 14.01 -5.52 3.50
N LYS A 113 14.67 -4.38 3.64
CA LYS A 113 15.79 -4.22 4.58
C LYS A 113 15.34 -4.33 6.05
N ALA A 114 14.17 -3.80 6.38
CA ALA A 114 13.59 -3.99 7.71
C ALA A 114 13.23 -5.46 7.94
N MET A 115 12.58 -6.10 6.96
CA MET A 115 12.17 -7.51 7.02
C MET A 115 13.34 -8.47 7.18
N SER A 116 14.49 -8.24 6.52
CA SER A 116 15.68 -9.08 6.73
C SER A 116 16.19 -9.08 8.18
N THR A 117 15.88 -8.03 8.94
CA THR A 117 16.23 -7.96 10.36
C THR A 117 15.28 -8.80 11.24
N MET A 118 14.04 -9.02 10.77
CA MET A 118 13.02 -9.84 11.44
C MET A 118 13.24 -11.35 11.29
N GLU A 119 14.17 -11.80 10.44
CA GLU A 119 14.52 -13.23 10.35
C GLU A 119 14.96 -13.80 11.70
N SER A 120 15.55 -12.96 12.56
CA SER A 120 15.91 -13.30 13.94
C SER A 120 14.70 -13.60 14.85
N PHE A 121 13.49 -13.13 14.50
CA PHE A 121 12.26 -13.35 15.27
C PHE A 121 11.60 -14.70 14.97
N ILE A 122 11.83 -15.28 13.78
CA ILE A 122 11.27 -16.58 13.38
C ILE A 122 11.62 -17.71 14.35
N PRO A 123 12.89 -17.90 14.79
CA PRO A 123 13.20 -18.91 15.80
C PRO A 123 12.61 -18.56 17.17
N ALA A 124 12.62 -17.29 17.57
CA ALA A 124 12.09 -16.86 18.87
C ALA A 124 10.59 -17.16 19.02
N ARG A 125 9.79 -17.00 17.95
CA ARG A 125 8.35 -17.30 18.01
C ARG A 125 8.04 -18.80 18.10
N GLN A 126 8.92 -19.69 17.62
CA GLN A 126 8.68 -21.15 17.64
C GLN A 126 8.52 -21.69 19.06
N GLU A 127 9.16 -21.06 20.04
CA GLU A 127 9.08 -21.46 21.45
C GLU A 127 7.71 -21.22 22.09
N VAL A 128 6.86 -20.39 21.46
CA VAL A 128 5.55 -19.98 21.99
C VAL A 128 4.38 -20.33 21.07
N LEU A 129 4.62 -21.03 19.95
CA LEU A 129 3.55 -21.47 19.06
C LEU A 129 2.71 -22.56 19.72
N LEU A 130 1.41 -22.31 19.85
CA LEU A 130 0.45 -23.27 20.37
C LEU A 130 -0.06 -24.26 19.30
N TYR A 131 0.19 -23.94 18.02
CA TYR A 131 -0.19 -24.75 16.87
C TYR A 131 0.96 -24.78 15.87
N SER A 132 1.25 -25.97 15.34
CA SER A 132 2.31 -26.28 14.38
C SER A 132 1.74 -26.74 13.05
#